data_AF-A0A378I6N1-F1
#
_entry.id   AF-A0A378I6N1-F1
#
_cell.length_a   1.000
_cell.length_b   1.000
_cell.length_c   1.000
_cell.angle_alpha   90.00
_cell.angle_beta   90.00
_cell.angle_gamma   90.00
#
_symmetry.space_group_name_H-M   'P 1'
#
loop_
_entity.id
_entity.type
_entity.pdbx_description
1 polymer ?
#
loop_
_entity_poly.entity_id
_entity_poly.type
_entity_poly.pdbx_seq_one_letter_code
_entity_poly.pdbx_strand_id
1 'polypeptide(L)' 'MYAFKNRQEVRELTENWIKEYNDERPHDSLNDLTLWEYLAKNKTMNSNLGCH' A
#
# COMPACT_ATOMS: atom_id res chain seq x y z
N MET A 1 12.19 -18.81 22.37
CA MET A 1 11.98 -19.03 20.92
C MET A 1 11.68 -17.69 20.29
N TYR A 2 12.44 -17.28 19.28
CA TYR A 2 12.22 -16.02 18.58
C TYR A 2 11.45 -16.30 17.29
N ALA A 3 10.50 -15.42 16.94
CA ALA A 3 9.71 -15.54 15.71
C ALA A 3 10.56 -15.31 14.45
N PHE A 4 11.70 -14.62 14.60
CA PHE A 4 12.61 -14.26 13.52
C PHE A 4 14.06 -14.57 13.91
N LYS A 5 14.86 -14.92 12.90
CA LYS A 5 16.28 -15.27 12.98
C LYS A 5 17.15 -14.04 13.20
N ASN A 6 16.82 -12.90 12.57
CA ASN A 6 17.56 -11.65 12.71
C ASN A 6 16.72 -10.44 12.24
N ARG A 7 17.28 -9.23 12.41
CA ARG A 7 16.64 -7.98 11.98
C ARG A 7 16.48 -7.86 10.46
N GLN A 8 17.36 -8.50 9.68
CA GLN A 8 17.32 -8.44 8.22
C GLN A 8 16.09 -9.19 7.69
N GLU A 9 15.80 -10.38 8.24
CA GLU A 9 14.60 -11.15 7.89
C GLU A 9 13.31 -10.36 8.14
N VAL A 10 13.22 -9.66 9.28
CA VAL A 10 12.05 -8.80 9.58
C VAL A 10 11.91 -7.67 8.56
N ARG A 11 13.02 -7.04 8.17
CA ARG A 11 13.00 -5.94 7.19
C ARG A 11 12.53 -6.43 5.83
N GLU A 12 13.08 -7.53 5.34
CA GLU A 12 12.71 -8.10 4.04
C GLU A 12 11.24 -8.49 3.99
N LEU A 13 10.74 -9.17 5.03
CA LEU A 13 9.32 -9.53 5.12
C LEU A 13 8.42 -8.29 5.16
N THR A 14 8.83 -7.26 5.90
CA THR A 14 8.05 -6.01 6.01
C THR A 14 8.04 -5.25 4.68
N GLU A 15 9.19 -5.13 4.01
CA GLU A 15 9.30 -4.46 2.71
C GLU A 15 8.45 -5.17 1.64
N ASN A 16 8.50 -6.51 1.58
CA ASN A 16 7.66 -7.29 0.68
C ASN A 16 6.17 -7.12 1.00
N TRP A 17 5.79 -7.19 2.27
CA TRP A 17 4.40 -7.04 2.68
C TRP A 17 3.85 -5.64 2.33
N ILE A 18 4.65 -4.58 2.52
CA ILE A 18 4.26 -3.21 2.15
C ILE A 18 4.01 -3.11 0.64
N LYS A 19 4.90 -3.70 -0.18
CA LYS A 19 4.74 -3.72 -1.63
C LYS A 19 3.44 -4.43 -2.03
N GLU A 20 3.23 -5.64 -1.54
CA GLU A 20 2.00 -6.40 -1.83
C GLU A 20 0.74 -5.63 -1.41
N TYR A 21 0.74 -5.05 -0.21
CA TYR A 21 -0.40 -4.32 0.32
C TYR A 21 -0.77 -3.09 -0.51
N ASN A 22 0.23 -2.30 -0.91
CA ASN A 22 -0.01 -1.06 -1.64
C ASN A 22 -0.29 -1.31 -3.14
N ASP A 23 0.44 -2.24 -3.74
CA ASP A 23 0.54 -2.35 -5.20
C ASP A 23 -0.29 -3.50 -5.78
N GLU A 24 -0.52 -4.56 -5.00
CA GLU A 24 -1.01 -5.84 -5.56
C GLU A 24 -2.35 -6.28 -4.96
N ARG A 25 -2.61 -5.95 -3.70
CA ARG A 25 -3.82 -6.40 -2.99
C ARG A 25 -4.99 -5.42 -3.21
N PRO A 26 -6.13 -5.90 -3.75
CA PRO A 26 -7.37 -5.14 -3.72
C PRO A 26 -7.92 -5.06 -2.29
N HIS A 27 -8.53 -3.93 -1.96
CA HIS A 27 -9.09 -3.68 -0.62
C HIS A 27 -10.61 -3.50 -0.70
N ASP A 28 -11.38 -4.33 -0.01
CA ASP A 28 -12.86 -4.26 0.02
C ASP A 28 -13.36 -2.85 0.40
N SER A 29 -12.69 -2.20 1.36
CA SER A 29 -13.01 -0.82 1.78
C SER A 29 -12.76 0.25 0.71
N LEU A 30 -11.92 -0.07 -0.28
CA LEU A 30 -11.63 0.78 -1.43
C LEU A 30 -12.38 0.32 -2.69
N ASN A 31 -13.46 -0.46 -2.52
CA ASN A 31 -14.24 -1.05 -3.61
C ASN A 31 -13.35 -1.92 -4.52
N ASP A 32 -12.61 -2.83 -3.89
CA ASP A 32 -11.71 -3.80 -4.51
C ASP A 32 -10.57 -3.18 -5.33
N LEU A 33 -10.22 -1.92 -5.06
CA LEU A 33 -9.07 -1.25 -5.65
C LEU A 33 -7.83 -1.47 -4.80
N THR A 34 -6.67 -1.52 -5.45
CA THR A 34 -5.39 -1.31 -4.78
C THR A 34 -5.28 0.14 -4.28
N LEU A 35 -4.32 0.40 -3.39
CA LEU A 35 -4.12 1.75 -2.87
C LEU A 35 -3.77 2.74 -3.99
N TRP A 36 -2.92 2.34 -4.94
CA TRP A 36 -2.52 3.21 -6.05
C TRP A 36 -3.65 3.50 -7.02
N GLU A 37 -4.50 2.53 -7.33
CA GLU A 37 -5.68 2.74 -8.17
C GLU A 37 -6.67 3.70 -7.50
N TYR A 38 -6.90 3.54 -6.19
CA TYR A 38 -7.72 4.46 -5.43
C TYR A 38 -7.13 5.88 -5.45
N LEU A 39 -5.82 6.03 -5.23
CA LEU A 39 -5.15 7.34 -5.26
C LEU A 39 -5.24 7.98 -6.65
N ALA A 40 -5.03 7.22 -7.72
CA ALA A 40 -5.17 7.71 -9.09
C ALA A 40 -6.61 8.18 -9.38
N LYS A 41 -7.61 7.40 -8.94
CA LYS A 41 -9.04 7.72 -9.08
C LYS A 41 -9.46 8.96 -8.26
N ASN A 42 -8.90 9.15 -7.08
CA ASN A 42 -9.22 10.31 -6.25
C ASN A 42 -8.44 11.56 -6.65
N LYS A 43 -7.22 11.42 -7.18
CA LYS A 43 -6.45 12.54 -7.71
C LYS A 43 -7.14 13.20 -8.90
N THR A 44 -7.79 12.41 -9.76
CA THR A 44 -8.60 12.95 -10.86
C THR A 44 -9.85 13.66 -10.34
N MET A 45 -10.50 13.13 -9.29
CA MET A 45 -11.65 13.78 -8.65
C MET A 45 -11.31 15.07 -7.87
N ASN A 46 -10.15 15.14 -7.22
CA ASN A 46 -9.73 16.29 -6.41
C ASN A 46 -8.92 17.34 -7.21
N SER A 47 -8.92 17.26 -8.55
CA SER A 47 -8.26 18.25 -9.41
C SER A 47 -8.83 19.68 -9.32
N ASN A 48 -9.84 19.90 -8.47
CA ASN A 48 -10.34 21.23 -8.08
C ASN A 48 -9.71 21.81 -6.80
N LEU A 49 -8.78 21.10 -6.13
CA LEU A 49 -7.94 21.71 -5.09
C LEU A 49 -6.47 21.43 -5.40
N GLY A 50 -5.83 22.38 -6.07
CA GLY A 50 -4.38 22.38 -6.25
C GLY A 50 -3.68 22.41 -4.89
N CYS A 51 -2.85 21.40 -4.61
CA CYS A 51 -1.87 21.49 -3.54
C CYS A 51 -0.76 22.45 -4.02
N HIS A 52 -0.71 23.63 -3.42
CA HIS A 52 0.46 24.51 -3.42
C HIS A 52 1.45 24.03 -2.36
#